data_AF-A0AA41S5T2-F1
#
_entry.id   AF-A0AA41S5T2-F1
#
_cell.length_a   1.000
_cell.length_b   1.000
_cell.length_c   1.000
_cell.angle_alpha   90.00
_cell.angle_beta   90.00
_cell.angle_gamma   90.00
#
_symmetry.space_group_name_H-M   'P 1'
#
loop_
_entity.id
_entity.type
_entity.pdbx_description
1 polymer ?
#
loop_
_entity_poly.entity_id
_entity_poly.type
_entity_poly.pdbx_seq_one_letter_code
_entity_poly.pdbx_strand_id
1 'polypeptide(L)'
;MESLKDLVNDANFDCSATGFSLQAMDSSHVALVALLLRSESFEHYRCDRNISMGMKLENLTKILKCAGNDDIITIKGDDGGDTVTFMFESPSQDKIADFEMKLMDIGADDLDMGQNYF
;
A
#
# COMPACT_ATOMS: atom_id res chain seq x y z
N MET A 1 0.11 2.13 -9.61
CA MET A 1 -0.77 0.98 -9.32
C MET A 1 -1.09 0.17 -10.57
N GLU A 2 -1.47 0.81 -11.69
CA GLU A 2 -1.81 0.07 -12.91
C GLU A 2 -0.69 -0.85 -13.41
N SER A 3 0.57 -0.50 -13.16
CA SER A 3 1.74 -1.33 -13.50
C SER A 3 1.90 -2.61 -12.66
N LEU A 4 1.24 -2.71 -11.49
CA LEU A 4 1.42 -3.82 -10.56
C LEU A 4 0.26 -4.84 -10.60
N LYS A 5 -0.95 -4.36 -10.89
CA LYS A 5 -2.20 -5.14 -10.76
C LYS A 5 -2.24 -6.40 -11.63
N ASP A 6 -1.52 -6.42 -12.75
CA ASP A 6 -1.54 -7.53 -13.71
C ASP A 6 -0.44 -8.57 -13.41
N LEU A 7 0.48 -8.26 -12.49
CA LEU A 7 1.59 -9.13 -12.09
C LEU A 7 1.32 -9.80 -10.75
N VAL A 8 0.72 -9.06 -9.82
CA VAL A 8 0.51 -9.48 -8.43
C VAL A 8 -0.97 -9.28 -8.06
N ASN A 9 -1.61 -10.35 -7.58
CA ASN A 9 -3.02 -10.29 -7.17
C ASN A 9 -3.19 -9.71 -5.77
N ASP A 10 -2.34 -10.16 -4.85
CA ASP A 10 -2.41 -9.91 -3.43
C ASP A 10 -0.98 -9.68 -2.91
N ALA A 11 -0.77 -8.70 -2.04
CA ALA A 11 0.55 -8.43 -1.48
C ALA A 11 0.46 -7.77 -0.10
N ASN A 12 1.51 -7.98 0.69
CA ASN A 12 1.73 -7.22 1.91
C ASN A 12 2.33 -5.86 1.58
N PHE A 13 1.70 -4.82 2.12
CA PHE A 13 2.27 -3.49 2.20
C PHE A 13 2.80 -3.27 3.62
N ASP A 14 4.11 -3.07 3.72
CA ASP A 14 4.80 -2.88 4.98
C ASP A 14 5.00 -1.39 5.25
N CYS A 15 4.49 -0.94 6.39
CA CYS A 15 4.67 0.42 6.88
C CYS A 15 5.70 0.37 8.02
N SER A 16 6.74 1.19 7.93
CA SER A 16 7.82 1.27 8.90
C SER A 16 8.20 2.72 9.18
N ALA A 17 9.05 2.98 10.19
CA ALA A 17 9.57 4.32 10.41
C ALA A 17 10.28 4.94 9.17
N THR A 18 10.79 4.11 8.24
CA THR A 18 11.51 4.58 7.04
C THR A 18 10.60 4.87 5.84
N GLY A 19 9.39 4.31 5.83
CA GLY A 19 8.50 4.45 4.68
C GLY A 19 7.55 3.27 4.50
N PHE A 20 6.84 3.33 3.37
CA PHE A 20 5.82 2.41 2.94
C PHE A 20 6.33 1.59 1.75
N SER A 21 6.39 0.28 1.90
CA SER A 21 7.00 -0.62 0.92
C SER A 21 6.11 -1.80 0.58
N LEU A 22 6.38 -2.39 -0.58
CA LEU A 22 5.82 -3.67 -1.01
C LEU A 22 6.90 -4.42 -1.77
N GLN A 23 7.01 -5.71 -1.49
CA GLN A 23 7.81 -6.63 -2.27
C GLN A 23 6.99 -7.89 -2.54
N ALA A 24 6.86 -8.28 -3.80
CA ALA A 24 6.08 -9.44 -4.20
C ALA A 24 6.65 -10.06 -5.49
N MET A 25 6.52 -11.38 -5.62
CA MET A 25 6.80 -12.05 -6.89
C MET A 25 5.54 -12.08 -7.75
N ASP A 26 5.73 -12.06 -9.07
CA ASP A 26 4.63 -12.31 -9.99
C ASP A 26 4.09 -13.74 -9.84
N SER A 27 2.91 -14.01 -10.39
CA SER A 27 2.27 -15.34 -10.31
C SER A 27 3.11 -16.52 -10.84
N SER A 28 4.10 -16.27 -11.71
CA SER A 28 5.02 -17.29 -12.21
C SER A 28 6.29 -17.46 -11.36
N HIS A 29 6.48 -16.62 -10.34
CA HIS A 29 7.67 -16.56 -9.49
C HIS A 29 8.98 -16.30 -10.26
N VAL A 30 8.92 -15.53 -11.35
CA VAL A 30 10.07 -15.21 -12.22
C VAL A 30 10.52 -13.76 -12.05
N ALA A 31 9.58 -12.85 -11.83
CA ALA A 31 9.81 -11.42 -11.74
C ALA A 31 9.49 -10.91 -10.33
N LEU A 32 10.43 -10.13 -9.77
CA LEU A 32 10.24 -9.41 -8.52
C LEU A 32 9.67 -8.03 -8.80
N VAL A 33 8.60 -7.70 -8.09
CA VAL A 33 8.05 -6.35 -7.96
C VAL A 33 8.49 -5.79 -6.63
N ALA A 34 9.11 -4.61 -6.64
CA ALA A 34 9.47 -3.87 -5.44
C ALA A 34 8.99 -2.41 -5.56
N LEU A 35 8.39 -1.90 -4.48
CA LEU A 35 7.96 -0.52 -4.31
C LEU A 35 8.52 -0.02 -2.97
N LEU A 36 9.07 1.19 -2.99
CA LEU A 36 9.45 1.91 -1.77
C LEU A 36 9.07 3.38 -1.92
N LEU A 37 8.15 3.82 -1.06
CA LEU A 37 7.84 5.22 -0.83
C LEU A 37 8.46 5.62 0.51
N ARG A 38 9.53 6.41 0.45
CA ARG A 38 10.22 6.83 1.67
C ARG A 38 9.36 7.81 2.47
N SER A 39 9.51 7.78 3.79
CA SER A 39 8.74 8.63 4.71
C SER A 39 8.81 10.13 4.36
N GLU A 40 9.96 10.60 3.84
CA GLU A 40 10.16 11.99 3.44
C GLU A 40 9.43 12.38 2.15
N SER A 41 8.87 11.40 1.43
CA SER A 41 8.06 11.65 0.23
C SER A 41 6.60 11.95 0.55
N PHE A 42 6.21 11.88 1.82
CA PHE A 42 4.86 12.20 2.29
C PHE A 42 4.86 13.54 3.04
N GLU A 43 3.80 14.33 2.87
CA GLU A 43 3.60 15.55 3.64
C GLU A 43 3.39 15.25 5.13
N HIS A 44 2.66 14.17 5.43
CA HIS A 44 2.46 13.65 6.77
C HIS A 44 2.71 12.15 6.78
N TYR A 45 3.63 11.72 7.65
CA TYR A 45 3.96 10.31 7.84
C TYR A 45 4.12 10.01 9.32
N ARG A 46 3.40 9.01 9.81
CA ARG A 46 3.52 8.50 11.18
C ARG A 46 3.34 6.99 11.17
N CYS A 47 4.35 6.28 11.66
CA CYS A 47 4.34 4.84 11.83
C CYS A 47 5.02 4.53 13.17
N ASP A 48 4.23 4.38 14.24
CA ASP A 48 4.75 4.18 15.59
C ASP A 48 5.27 2.75 15.81
N ARG A 49 4.72 1.81 15.04
CA ARG A 49 5.08 0.39 15.03
C ARG A 49 5.04 -0.11 13.60
N ASN A 50 5.95 -1.01 13.27
CA ASN A 50 5.93 -1.66 11.97
C ASN A 50 4.64 -2.48 11.85
N ILE A 51 3.88 -2.22 10.79
CA ILE A 51 2.65 -2.95 10.47
C ILE A 51 2.75 -3.50 9.05
N SER A 52 2.23 -4.71 8.86
CA SER A 52 2.08 -5.31 7.54
C SER A 52 0.59 -5.41 7.22
N MET A 53 0.21 -4.92 6.05
CA MET A 53 -1.18 -4.87 5.61
C MET A 53 -1.34 -5.68 4.31
N GLY A 54 -1.88 -6.88 4.42
CA GLY A 54 -2.20 -7.72 3.27
C GLY A 54 -3.41 -7.17 2.51
N MET A 55 -3.22 -6.77 1.27
CA MET A 55 -4.25 -6.13 0.46
C MET A 55 -4.45 -6.85 -0.88
N LYS A 56 -5.70 -6.93 -1.33
CA LYS A 56 -6.03 -7.35 -2.69
C LYS A 56 -5.81 -6.18 -3.65
N LEU A 57 -4.84 -6.29 -4.55
CA LEU A 57 -4.43 -5.20 -5.44
C LEU A 57 -5.55 -4.79 -6.40
N GLU A 58 -6.43 -5.72 -6.77
CA GLU A 58 -7.63 -5.44 -7.56
C GLU A 58 -8.56 -4.45 -6.85
N ASN A 59 -8.80 -4.65 -5.55
CA ASN A 59 -9.65 -3.78 -4.74
C ASN A 59 -8.98 -2.44 -4.50
N LEU A 60 -7.68 -2.44 -4.19
CA LEU A 60 -6.90 -1.21 -4.02
C LEU A 60 -6.94 -0.35 -5.28
N THR A 61 -6.80 -0.97 -6.45
CA THR A 61 -6.89 -0.26 -7.74
C THR A 61 -8.26 0.36 -7.95
N LYS A 62 -9.36 -0.32 -7.58
CA LYS A 62 -10.72 0.23 -7.69
C LYS A 62 -10.91 1.42 -6.76
N ILE A 63 -10.44 1.34 -5.52
CA ILE A 63 -10.49 2.44 -4.56
C ILE A 63 -9.69 3.63 -5.06
N LEU A 64 -8.44 3.44 -5.49
CA LEU A 64 -7.58 4.53 -5.98
C LEU A 64 -8.14 5.22 -7.24
N LYS A 65 -8.95 4.53 -8.06
CA LYS A 65 -9.64 5.13 -9.21
C LYS A 65 -10.74 6.12 -8.83
N CYS A 66 -11.17 6.15 -7.57
CA CYS A 66 -12.14 7.12 -7.07
C CYS A 66 -11.50 8.45 -6.66
N ALA A 67 -10.17 8.51 -6.51
CA ALA A 67 -9.43 9.73 -6.25
C ALA A 67 -9.32 10.58 -7.53
N GLY A 68 -9.53 11.88 -7.40
CA GLY A 68 -9.15 12.85 -8.41
C GLY A 68 -7.62 12.93 -8.55
N ASN A 69 -7.14 13.43 -9.68
CA ASN A 69 -5.69 13.52 -9.95
C ASN A 69 -4.95 14.44 -8.97
N ASP A 70 -5.65 15.44 -8.42
CA ASP A 70 -5.09 16.43 -7.50
C ASP A 70 -5.59 16.22 -6.06
N ASP A 71 -6.35 15.14 -5.79
CA ASP A 71 -6.84 14.85 -4.45
C ASP A 71 -5.69 14.43 -3.52
N ILE A 72 -5.76 14.89 -2.28
CA ILE A 72 -4.89 14.44 -1.20
C ILE A 72 -5.37 13.06 -0.76
N ILE A 73 -4.47 12.07 -0.77
CA ILE A 73 -4.76 10.70 -0.34
C ILE A 73 -4.14 10.44 1.02
N THR A 74 -4.97 10.12 2.01
CA THR A 74 -4.53 9.66 3.33
C THR A 74 -4.82 8.18 3.52
N ILE A 75 -3.83 7.42 3.96
CA ILE A 75 -3.95 5.98 4.27
C ILE A 75 -3.82 5.81 5.79
N LYS A 76 -4.74 5.07 6.41
CA LYS A 76 -4.73 4.78 7.85
C LYS A 76 -4.90 3.28 8.07
N GLY A 77 -4.03 2.71 8.88
CA GLY A 77 -4.13 1.34 9.36
C GLY A 77 -3.72 1.28 10.83
N ASP A 78 -4.40 0.42 11.58
CA ASP A 78 -4.14 0.23 13.01
C ASP A 78 -3.30 -1.04 13.24
N ASP A 79 -2.45 -1.02 14.28
CA ASP A 79 -1.70 -2.19 14.73
C ASP A 79 -2.67 -3.30 15.19
N GLY A 80 -2.69 -4.42 14.47
CA GLY A 80 -3.64 -5.52 14.69
C GLY A 80 -5.07 -5.26 14.20
N GLY A 81 -5.30 -4.20 13.43
CA GLY A 81 -6.58 -3.94 12.76
C GLY A 81 -6.85 -4.93 11.63
N ASP A 82 -8.12 -5.13 11.29
CA ASP A 82 -8.54 -5.99 10.17
C ASP A 82 -8.94 -5.19 8.92
N THR A 83 -8.75 -3.87 8.95
CA THR A 83 -9.10 -2.94 7.88
C THR A 83 -8.03 -1.87 7.68
N VAL A 84 -8.02 -1.32 6.46
CA VAL A 84 -7.29 -0.11 6.11
C VAL A 84 -8.29 0.92 5.56
N THR A 85 -8.11 2.18 5.92
CA THR A 85 -8.94 3.29 5.45
C THR A 85 -8.16 4.16 4.47
N PHE A 86 -8.81 4.51 3.37
CA PHE A 86 -8.35 5.49 2.39
C PHE A 86 -9.28 6.69 2.42
N MET A 87 -8.74 7.87 2.68
CA MET A 87 -9.48 9.13 2.63
C MET A 87 -8.96 9.95 1.45
N PHE A 88 -9.86 10.43 0.59
CA PHE A 88 -9.54 11.31 -0.51
C PHE A 88 -10.17 12.68 -0.26
N GLU A 89 -9.34 13.72 -0.29
CA GLU A 89 -9.75 15.09 -0.04
C GLU A 89 -9.40 15.97 -1.25
N SER A 90 -10.37 16.69 -1.81
CA SER A 90 -10.07 17.67 -2.85
C SER A 90 -9.23 18.81 -2.28
N PRO A 91 -8.38 19.49 -3.07
CA PRO A 91 -7.63 20.66 -2.61
C PRO A 91 -8.51 21.80 -2.05
N SER A 92 -9.75 21.90 -2.55
CA SER A 92 -10.77 22.84 -2.07
C SER A 92 -11.50 22.39 -0.81
N GLN A 93 -11.30 21.16 -0.34
CA GLN A 93 -11.94 20.52 0.81
C GLN A 93 -13.48 20.45 0.74
N ASP A 94 -14.06 20.63 -0.44
CA ASP A 94 -15.50 20.54 -0.68
C ASP A 94 -15.97 19.10 -0.97
N LYS A 95 -15.04 18.20 -1.29
CA LYS A 95 -15.29 16.79 -1.53
C LYS A 95 -14.35 15.95 -0.67
N ILE A 96 -14.95 15.14 0.19
CA ILE A 96 -14.26 14.16 1.04
C ILE A 96 -14.91 12.80 0.78
N ALA A 97 -14.10 11.77 0.54
CA ALA A 97 -14.56 10.40 0.37
C ALA A 97 -13.72 9.43 1.20
N ASP A 98 -14.41 8.61 1.99
CA ASP A 98 -13.79 7.60 2.84
C ASP A 98 -14.10 6.20 2.31
N PHE A 99 -13.07 5.37 2.17
CA PHE A 99 -13.17 3.98 1.75
C PHE A 99 -12.49 3.09 2.78
N GLU A 100 -13.18 2.03 3.19
CA GLU A 100 -12.64 1.01 4.08
C GLU A 100 -12.46 -0.31 3.29
N MET A 101 -11.29 -0.92 3.42
CA MET A 101 -10.99 -2.22 2.83
C MET A 101 -10.62 -3.22 3.93
N LYS A 102 -11.21 -4.41 3.89
CA LYS A 102 -10.78 -5.53 4.73
C LYS A 102 -9.41 -6.02 4.30
N LEU A 103 -8.53 -6.19 5.28
CA LEU A 103 -7.21 -6.78 5.13
C LEU A 103 -7.31 -8.30 4.99
N MET A 104 -6.31 -8.88 4.35
CA MET A 104 -6.16 -10.32 4.19
C MET A 104 -4.96 -10.80 5.00
N ASP A 105 -5.06 -12.01 5.51
CA ASP A 105 -3.92 -12.72 6.08
C ASP A 105 -3.11 -13.30 4.92
N ILE A 106 -2.02 -12.63 4.58
CA ILE A 106 -1.07 -13.07 3.57
C ILE A 106 0.18 -13.50 4.34
N GLY A 107 0.51 -14.78 4.23
CA GLY A 107 1.74 -15.31 4.80
C GLY A 107 2.94 -14.47 4.35
N ALA A 108 3.85 -14.17 5.27
CA ALA A 108 5.11 -13.56 4.91
C ALA A 108 5.89 -14.57 4.05
N ASP A 109 5.80 -14.42 2.73
CA ASP A 109 6.81 -14.98 1.85
C ASP A 109 8.08 -14.18 2.15
N ASP A 110 8.89 -14.69 3.08
CA ASP A 110 10.24 -14.20 3.36
C ASP A 110 11.08 -14.38 2.09
N LEU A 111 10.93 -13.44 1.16
CA LEU A 111 11.82 -13.26 0.05
C LEU A 111 13.05 -12.56 0.62
N ASP A 112 13.89 -13.31 1.34
CA ASP A 112 15.23 -12.88 1.76
C ASP A 112 16.14 -12.81 0.53
N MET A 113 15.82 -11.88 -0.38
CA MET A 113 16.72 -11.47 -1.43
C MET A 113 17.65 -10.43 -0.83
N GLY A 114 18.80 -10.92 -0.35
CA GLY A 114 19.83 -10.10 0.28
C GLY A 114 20.06 -8.78 -0.45
N GLN A 115 20.24 -7.72 0.35
CA GLN A 115 20.41 -6.29 0.05
C GLN A 115 21.54 -5.92 -0.95
N ASN A 116 21.93 -6.79 -1.89
CA ASN A 116 23.11 -6.64 -2.76
C ASN A 116 22.78 -6.25 -4.22
N TYR A 117 21.53 -5.93 -4.56
CA TYR A 117 21.15 -5.62 -5.94
C TYR A 117 20.33 -4.35 -6.09
N PHE A 118 20.65 -3.28 -5.36
CA PHE A 118 20.37 -1.89 -5.75
C PHE A 118 21.48 -0.97 -5.28
#